data_AF-A0A1G2SZU0-F1
#
_entry.id   AF-A0A1G2SZU0-F1
#
_cell.length_a   1.000
_cell.length_b   1.000
_cell.length_c   1.000
_cell.angle_alpha   90.00
_cell.angle_beta   90.00
_cell.angle_gamma   90.00
#
_symmetry.space_group_name_H-M   'P 1'
#
loop_
_entity.id
_entity.type
_entity.pdbx_description
1 polymer ?
#
loop_
_entity_poly.entity_id
_entity_poly.type
_entity_poly.pdbx_seq_one_letter_code
_entity_poly.pdbx_strand_id
1 'polypeptide(L)' 'MSNITISVPITREQERFIKERVRSGVSANKAHAIRQALDKLSEEEAINAVLKAASEPTVRGDLRKLLEKY' A
#
# COMPACT_ATOMS: atom_id res chain seq x y z
N MET A 1 19.28 13.46 -3.92
CA MET A 1 18.49 12.21 -3.87
C MET A 1 19.26 11.14 -4.61
N SER A 2 19.55 10.01 -3.97
CA SER A 2 20.14 8.84 -4.63
C SER A 2 19.06 8.15 -5.47
N ASN A 3 19.32 7.93 -6.76
CA ASN A 3 18.43 7.15 -7.60
C ASN A 3 18.76 5.67 -7.41
N ILE A 4 17.80 4.90 -6.91
CA ILE A 4 17.90 3.45 -6.76
C ILE A 4 17.13 2.81 -7.93
N THR A 5 17.78 1.89 -8.65
CA THR A 5 17.15 1.16 -9.76
C THR A 5 16.94 -0.28 -9.32
N ILE A 6 15.73 -0.79 -9.52
CA ILE A 6 15.39 -2.19 -9.29
C ILE A 6 15.10 -2.87 -10.64
N SER A 7 15.60 -4.08 -10.82
CA SER A 7 15.30 -4.90 -12.00
C SER A 7 14.57 -6.15 -11.55
N VAL A 8 13.29 -6.26 -11.94
CA VAL A 8 12.41 -7.36 -11.55
C VAL A 8 11.67 -7.84 -12.78
N PRO A 9 11.58 -9.16 -13.03
CA PRO A 9 10.76 -9.68 -14.12
C PRO A 9 9.29 -9.39 -13.85
N ILE A 10 8.57 -8.93 -14.87
CA ILE A 10 7.14 -8.69 -14.81
C ILE A 10 6.39 -9.64 -15.74
N THR A 11 5.14 -9.92 -15.40
CA THR A 11 4.26 -10.74 -16.24
C THR A 11 3.81 -9.95 -17.48
N ARG A 12 3.34 -10.66 -18.51
CA ARG A 12 2.78 -9.99 -19.71
C ARG A 12 1.57 -9.11 -19.38
N GLU A 13 0.78 -9.50 -18.38
CA GLU A 13 -0.38 -8.73 -17.95
C GLU A 13 0.00 -7.43 -17.27
N GLN A 14 1.02 -7.46 -16.41
CA GLN A 14 1.60 -6.26 -15.80
C GLN A 14 2.16 -5.33 -16.89
N GLU A 15 2.86 -5.87 -17.89
CA GLU A 15 3.36 -5.04 -18.99
C GLU A 15 2.22 -4.41 -19.80
N ARG A 16 1.15 -5.16 -20.09
CA ARG A 16 -0.05 -4.66 -20.78
C ARG A 16 -0.67 -3.50 -20.00
N PHE A 17 -0.88 -3.69 -18.70
CA PHE A 17 -1.43 -2.65 -17.82
C PHE A 17 -0.59 -1.38 -17.79
N ILE A 18 0.73 -1.51 -17.68
CA ILE A 18 1.65 -0.37 -17.70
C ILE A 18 1.56 0.37 -19.05
N LYS A 19 1.51 -0.38 -20.17
CA LYS A 19 1.37 0.21 -21.51
C LYS A 19 0.04 0.96 -21.67
N GLU A 20 -1.05 0.40 -21.17
CA GLU A 20 -2.37 1.05 -21.20
C GLU A 20 -2.39 2.34 -20.39
N ARG A 21 -1.77 2.35 -19.20
CA ARG A 21 -1.67 3.55 -18.35
C ARG A 21 -0.84 4.68 -18.98
N VAL A 22 0.19 4.31 -19.74
CA VAL A 22 0.96 5.28 -20.53
C VAL A 22 0.13 5.76 -21.73
N ARG A 23 -0.56 4.86 -22.42
CA ARG A 23 -1.40 5.19 -23.59
C ARG A 23 -2.58 6.10 -23.22
N SER A 24 -3.16 5.94 -22.03
CA SER A 24 -4.24 6.80 -21.54
C SER A 24 -3.78 8.20 -21.14
N GLY A 25 -2.48 8.49 -21.15
CA GLY A 25 -1.92 9.78 -20.78
C GLY A 25 -1.83 10.02 -19.27
N VAL A 26 -2.29 9.06 -18.45
CA VAL A 26 -2.19 9.14 -16.97
C VAL A 26 -0.72 9.13 -16.52
N SER A 27 0.13 8.41 -17.25
CA SER A 27 1.56 8.30 -16.95
C SER A 27 2.43 8.67 -18.15
N ALA A 28 3.34 9.62 -17.97
CA ALA A 28 4.31 10.01 -19.02
C ALA A 28 5.21 8.87 -19.55
N ASN A 29 5.54 7.85 -18.75
CA ASN A 29 6.31 6.68 -19.18
C ASN A 29 6.12 5.49 -18.22
N LYS A 30 6.67 4.32 -18.58
CA LYS A 30 6.54 3.08 -17.78
C LYS A 30 7.06 3.26 -16.34
N ALA A 31 8.21 3.91 -16.17
CA ALA A 31 8.80 4.12 -14.84
C ALA A 31 7.94 5.07 -13.99
N HIS A 32 7.36 6.10 -14.60
CA HIS A 32 6.43 7.01 -13.94
C HIS A 32 5.15 6.28 -13.54
N ALA A 33 4.61 5.40 -14.39
CA ALA A 33 3.47 4.56 -14.07
C ALA A 33 3.72 3.67 -12.84
N ILE A 34 4.92 3.10 -12.73
CA ILE A 34 5.32 2.28 -11.57
C ILE A 34 5.45 3.13 -10.31
N ARG A 35 6.09 4.30 -10.38
CA ARG A 35 6.19 5.21 -9.22
C ARG A 35 4.82 5.61 -8.69
N GLN A 36 3.91 6.03 -9.58
CA GLN A 36 2.52 6.33 -9.20
C GLN A 36 1.80 5.13 -8.56
N ALA A 37 2.08 3.90 -9.02
CA ALA A 37 1.50 2.70 -8.40
C ALA A 37 2.04 2.47 -6.99
N LEU A 38 3.33 2.71 -6.74
CA LEU A 38 3.94 2.59 -5.42
C LEU A 38 3.41 3.65 -4.45
N ASP A 39 3.29 4.89 -4.91
CA ASP A 39 2.71 5.97 -4.11
C ASP A 39 1.26 5.62 -3.72
N LYS A 40 0.49 5.09 -4.67
CA LYS A 40 -0.90 4.69 -4.42
C LYS A 40 -1.01 3.52 -3.44
N LEU A 41 -0.13 2.53 -3.57
CA LEU A 41 -0.08 1.40 -2.64
C LEU A 41 0.21 1.88 -1.22
N SER A 42 1.14 2.83 -1.04
CA SER A 42 1.45 3.39 0.27
C SER A 42 0.26 4.12 0.90
N GLU A 43 -0.50 4.89 0.09
CA GLU A 43 -1.74 5.52 0.55
C GLU A 43 -2.78 4.49 1.00
N GLU A 44 -2.97 3.43 0.21
CA GLU A 44 -3.95 2.37 0.48
C GLU A 44 -3.60 1.60 1.76
N GLU A 45 -2.32 1.31 1.99
CA GLU A 45 -1.86 0.68 3.24
C GLU A 45 -2.18 1.53 4.46
N ALA A 46 -1.99 2.86 4.38
CA ALA A 46 -2.31 3.77 5.48
C ALA A 46 -3.82 3.81 5.76
N ILE A 47 -4.66 3.87 4.71
CA ILE A 47 -6.12 3.82 4.85
C ILE A 47 -6.55 2.49 5.49
N ASN A 48 -6.01 1.38 4.98
CA ASN A 48 -6.34 0.05 5.48
C ASN A 48 -5.94 -0.15 6.94
N ALA A 49 -4.84 0.47 7.40
CA ALA A 49 -4.44 0.43 8.80
C ALA A 49 -5.49 1.08 9.72
N VAL A 50 -6.01 2.25 9.33
CA VAL A 50 -7.06 2.96 10.08
C VAL A 50 -8.36 2.16 10.09
N LEU A 51 -8.77 1.62 8.93
CA LEU A 51 -9.99 0.82 8.83
C LEU A 51 -9.91 -0.45 9.67
N LYS A 52 -8.74 -1.11 9.71
CA LYS A 52 -8.50 -2.25 10.59
C LYS A 52 -8.64 -1.86 12.06
N ALA A 53 -7.97 -0.80 12.49
CA ALA A 53 -8.06 -0.31 13.87
C ALA A 53 -9.49 0.08 14.27
N ALA A 54 -10.26 0.68 13.35
CA ALA A 54 -11.66 1.02 13.58
C ALA A 54 -12.57 -0.21 13.68
N SER A 55 -12.21 -1.31 13.02
CA SER A 55 -12.95 -2.57 13.05
C SER A 55 -12.59 -3.46 14.24
N GLU A 56 -11.56 -3.12 15.01
CA GLU A 56 -11.18 -3.90 16.19
C GLU A 56 -12.24 -3.76 17.30
N PRO A 57 -12.63 -4.87 17.95
CA PRO A 57 -13.59 -4.82 19.04
C PRO A 57 -13.04 -3.98 20.19
N THR A 58 -13.85 -3.06 20.70
CA THR A 58 -13.47 -2.27 21.88
C THR A 58 -13.36 -3.19 23.09
N VAL A 59 -12.14 -3.41 23.57
CA VAL A 59 -11.90 -4.14 24.81
C VAL A 59 -12.28 -3.24 25.99
N ARG A 60 -13.31 -3.62 26.74
CA ARG A 60 -13.71 -2.96 27.98
C ARG A 60 -13.41 -3.86 29.17
N GLY A 61 -12.57 -3.39 30.08
CA GLY A 61 -12.17 -4.08 31.30
C GLY A 61 -11.26 -3.21 32.14
N ASP A 62 -11.16 -3.50 33.44
CA ASP A 62 -10.25 -2.81 34.35
C ASP A 62 -8.91 -3.56 34.36
N LEU A 63 -7.88 -2.94 33.79
CA LEU A 63 -6.53 -3.50 33.73
C LEU A 63 -5.97 -3.78 35.12
N ARG A 64 -6.36 -3.02 36.14
CA ARG A 64 -5.89 -3.22 37.53
C ARG A 64 -6.41 -4.54 38.09
N LYS A 65 -7.67 -4.90 37.77
CA LYS A 65 -8.27 -6.17 38.20
C LYS A 65 -7.66 -7.39 37.50
N LEU A 66 -7.16 -7.22 36.28
CA LEU A 66 -6.44 -8.29 35.57
C LEU A 66 -5.05 -8.52 36.17
N LEU A 67 -4.36 -7.44 36.54
CA LEU A 67 -3.05 -7.47 37.20
C LEU A 67 -3.07 -8.03 38.63
N GLU A 68 -4.19 -7.95 39.35
CA GLU A 68 -4.32 -8.58 40.67
C GLU A 68 -4.63 -10.09 40.60
N LYS A 69 -5.13 -10.57 39.44
CA LYS A 69 -5.56 -11.96 39.27
C LYS A 69 -4.43 -12.88 38.79
N TYR A 70 -3.34 -12.32 38.27
CA TYR A 70 -2.17 -13.00 37.74
C TYR A 70 -0.90 -12.35 38.25
#